data_AF-A0A327W8U3-F1
#
_entry.id   AF-A0A327W8U3-F1
#
_cell.length_a   1.000
_cell.length_b   1.000
_cell.length_c   1.000
_cell.angle_alpha   90.00
_cell.angle_beta   90.00
_cell.angle_gamma   90.00
#
_symmetry.space_group_name_H-M   'P 1'
#
loop_
_entity.id
_entity.type
_entity.pdbx_description
1 polymer ?
#
loop_
_entity_poly.entity_id
_entity_poly.type
_entity_poly.pdbx_seq_one_letter_code
_entity_poly.pdbx_strand_id
1 'polypeptide(L)'
;MYSSVYPLALNIPIMNDFYKFHHGIRLRRILKHKKIIIRHYAKKVGLTPPWLYDNFEKTQIKEDRLAKLLAAIPLTMEDFYNWDSLRQDKSPHQGERLFLYLEENKLKVKRVAESLGVTVSELYEWGGQQTLSAMQLLALQTSIQFDPAYFNRPQTTEPEINWKEAFLDKRMELQQCHREIRSLKKKLQVG
;
A
#
# COMPACT_ATOMS: atom_id res chain seq x y z
N MET A 1 39.61 -21.66 -18.11
CA MET A 1 39.93 -20.34 -17.50
C MET A 1 38.67 -19.47 -17.54
N TYR A 2 38.61 -18.43 -16.72
CA TYR A 2 37.42 -17.60 -16.43
C TYR A 2 37.16 -16.47 -17.44
N SER A 3 35.89 -16.02 -17.51
CA SER A 3 35.39 -14.70 -17.96
C SER A 3 35.67 -14.26 -19.42
N SER A 4 34.87 -13.45 -20.12
CA SER A 4 33.53 -12.81 -19.90
C SER A 4 33.08 -12.21 -21.27
N VAL A 5 31.92 -11.56 -21.51
CA VAL A 5 30.88 -10.89 -20.70
C VAL A 5 29.50 -11.02 -21.41
N TYR A 6 28.41 -10.65 -20.73
CA TYR A 6 27.11 -10.28 -21.34
C TYR A 6 27.28 -9.13 -22.37
N PRO A 7 26.44 -9.03 -23.44
CA PRO A 7 25.07 -8.53 -23.28
C PRO A 7 24.02 -9.20 -24.17
N LEU A 8 22.94 -9.69 -23.56
CA LEU A 8 21.64 -9.81 -24.23
C LEU A 8 20.59 -9.10 -23.38
N ALA A 9 20.29 -7.87 -23.76
CA ALA A 9 19.09 -7.18 -23.32
C ALA A 9 17.89 -7.98 -23.82
N LEU A 10 17.25 -8.71 -22.91
CA LEU A 10 16.01 -9.42 -23.21
C LEU A 10 14.90 -8.39 -23.37
N ASN A 11 14.63 -8.04 -24.63
CA ASN A 11 13.36 -7.46 -25.05
C ASN A 11 12.24 -8.40 -24.62
N ILE A 12 11.57 -8.08 -23.51
CA ILE A 12 10.28 -8.66 -23.13
C ILE A 12 9.21 -7.59 -23.33
N PRO A 13 8.71 -7.38 -24.56
CA PRO A 13 7.39 -6.80 -24.74
C PRO A 13 6.33 -7.81 -24.26
N ILE A 14 5.10 -7.31 -24.03
CA ILE A 14 3.86 -8.03 -23.66
C ILE A 14 3.52 -7.98 -22.14
N MET A 15 2.36 -7.36 -21.84
CA MET A 15 1.69 -7.16 -20.52
C MET A 15 2.11 -5.99 -19.60
N ASN A 16 2.96 -5.05 -20.01
CA ASN A 16 3.40 -3.95 -19.12
C ASN A 16 2.46 -2.72 -19.02
N ASP A 17 1.36 -2.67 -19.78
CA ASP A 17 0.51 -1.46 -19.90
C ASP A 17 -0.63 -1.32 -18.88
N PHE A 18 -0.93 -2.34 -18.07
CA PHE A 18 -2.13 -2.35 -17.21
C PHE A 18 -1.93 -1.87 -15.77
N TYR A 19 -0.69 -1.81 -15.26
CA TYR A 19 -0.42 -1.28 -13.91
C TYR A 19 0.52 -0.07 -13.95
N LYS A 20 -0.05 1.13 -13.92
CA LYS A 20 0.73 2.36 -13.80
C LYS A 20 1.19 2.57 -12.35
N PHE A 21 2.50 2.49 -12.14
CA PHE A 21 3.12 2.68 -10.82
C PHE A 21 2.75 4.06 -10.24
N HIS A 22 2.06 4.08 -9.09
CA HIS A 22 1.58 5.33 -8.49
C HIS A 22 2.61 5.88 -7.49
N HIS A 23 3.57 6.69 -7.98
CA HIS A 23 4.76 7.10 -7.23
C HIS A 23 4.43 7.65 -5.82
N GLY A 24 3.41 8.51 -5.72
CA GLY A 24 2.98 9.09 -4.45
C GLY A 24 2.42 8.08 -3.43
N ILE A 25 1.66 7.08 -3.89
CA ILE A 25 1.02 6.08 -3.03
C ILE A 25 2.05 5.05 -2.57
N ARG A 26 2.94 4.59 -3.46
CA ARG A 26 4.07 3.72 -3.09
C ARG A 26 4.93 4.39 -2.02
N LEU A 27 5.33 5.65 -2.23
CA LEU A 27 6.12 6.41 -1.26
C LEU A 27 5.39 6.52 0.09
N ARG A 28 4.08 6.81 0.07
CA ARG A 28 3.24 6.85 1.27
C ARG A 28 3.19 5.50 2.00
N ARG A 29 3.05 4.38 1.27
CA ARG A 29 3.10 3.01 1.84
C ARG A 29 4.47 2.70 2.44
N ILE A 30 5.57 3.03 1.76
CA ILE A 30 6.94 2.86 2.27
C ILE A 30 7.16 3.63 3.57
N LEU A 31 6.79 4.91 3.62
CA LEU A 31 6.91 5.74 4.82
C LEU A 31 6.08 5.18 5.98
N LYS A 32 4.84 4.73 5.69
CA LYS A 32 3.96 4.09 6.67
C LYS A 32 4.56 2.79 7.23
N HIS A 33 5.02 1.89 6.35
CA HIS A 33 5.61 0.61 6.72
C HIS A 33 6.88 0.78 7.58
N LYS A 34 7.76 1.71 7.19
CA LYS A 34 8.96 2.07 7.97
C LYS A 34 8.64 2.90 9.24
N LYS A 35 7.36 3.12 9.58
CA LYS A 35 6.84 3.88 10.74
C LYS A 35 7.36 5.32 10.82
N ILE A 36 7.53 5.95 9.65
CA ILE A 36 8.11 7.28 9.54
C ILE A 36 7.05 8.36 9.74
N ILE A 37 7.26 9.23 10.73
CA ILE A 37 6.38 10.35 11.04
C ILE A 37 6.51 11.41 9.92
N ILE A 38 5.43 11.61 9.15
CA ILE A 38 5.40 12.52 7.99
C ILE A 38 5.91 13.93 8.32
N ARG A 39 5.59 14.48 9.51
CA ARG A 39 6.10 15.80 9.96
C ARG A 39 7.63 15.84 10.07
N HIS A 40 8.26 14.79 10.60
CA HIS A 40 9.72 14.72 10.74
C HIS A 40 10.39 14.49 9.39
N TYR A 41 9.79 13.63 8.57
CA TYR A 41 10.25 13.40 7.20
C TYR A 41 10.20 14.68 6.36
N ALA A 42 9.08 15.42 6.38
CA ALA A 42 8.94 16.73 5.73
C ALA A 42 10.07 17.69 6.10
N LYS A 43 10.34 17.85 7.40
CA LYS A 43 11.46 18.66 7.90
C LYS A 43 12.81 18.16 7.36
N LYS A 44 13.03 16.85 7.30
CA LYS A 44 14.29 16.25 6.81
C LYS A 44 14.53 16.50 5.30
N VAL A 45 13.47 16.55 4.49
CA VAL A 45 13.56 16.86 3.04
C VAL A 45 13.44 18.36 2.73
N GLY A 46 13.30 19.24 3.74
CA GLY A 46 13.12 20.68 3.53
C GLY A 46 11.75 21.06 2.95
N LEU A 47 10.71 20.26 3.19
CA LEU A 47 9.36 20.44 2.65
C LEU A 47 8.31 20.58 3.76
N THR A 48 7.11 21.04 3.39
CA THR A 48 5.98 21.13 4.31
C THR A 48 5.13 19.85 4.27
N PRO A 49 4.44 19.46 5.36
CA PRO A 49 3.54 18.32 5.33
C PRO A 49 2.42 18.40 4.28
N PRO A 50 1.72 19.54 4.07
CA PRO A 50 0.74 19.68 2.98
C PRO A 50 1.33 19.36 1.62
N TRP A 51 2.50 19.92 1.29
CA TRP A 51 3.18 19.66 0.02
C TRP A 51 3.51 18.16 -0.18
N LEU A 52 3.84 17.42 0.89
CA LEU A 52 4.01 15.98 0.80
C LEU A 52 2.69 15.25 0.50
N TYR A 53 1.58 15.63 1.14
CA TYR A 53 0.27 15.06 0.83
C TYR A 53 -0.11 15.30 -0.65
N ASP A 54 0.09 16.51 -1.16
CA ASP A 54 -0.12 16.84 -2.58
C ASP A 54 0.75 16.00 -3.53
N ASN A 55 1.91 15.49 -3.08
CA ASN A 55 2.75 14.60 -3.90
C ASN A 55 2.40 13.12 -3.68
N PHE A 56 1.81 12.73 -2.54
CA PHE A 56 1.26 11.37 -2.37
C PHE A 56 0.06 11.10 -3.28
N GLU A 57 -0.68 12.14 -3.66
CA GLU A 57 -1.76 12.11 -4.65
C GLU A 57 -1.29 11.99 -6.10
N LYS A 58 0.02 12.18 -6.37
CA LYS A 58 0.54 12.16 -7.74
C LYS A 58 0.91 10.75 -8.18
N THR A 59 0.25 10.27 -9.23
CA THR A 59 0.58 9.01 -9.91
C THR A 59 2.02 9.00 -10.41
N GLN A 60 2.55 10.18 -10.78
CA GLN A 60 3.92 10.35 -11.26
C GLN A 60 4.57 11.52 -10.53
N ILE A 61 5.68 11.23 -9.84
CA ILE A 61 6.59 12.22 -9.26
C ILE A 61 7.83 12.25 -10.15
N LYS A 62 8.30 13.46 -10.54
CA LYS A 62 9.54 13.63 -11.34
C LYS A 62 10.71 12.89 -10.69
N GLU A 63 11.55 12.27 -11.51
CA GLU A 63 12.65 11.42 -11.05
C GLU A 63 13.63 12.13 -10.11
N ASP A 64 14.08 13.34 -10.45
CA ASP A 64 14.98 14.15 -9.63
C ASP A 64 14.42 14.41 -8.22
N ARG A 65 13.10 14.61 -8.13
CA ARG A 65 12.34 14.86 -6.92
C ARG A 65 12.10 13.58 -6.15
N LEU A 66 11.78 12.49 -6.85
CA LEU A 66 11.63 11.17 -6.24
C LEU A 66 12.96 10.73 -5.61
N ALA A 67 14.08 10.82 -6.32
CA ALA A 67 15.41 10.53 -5.79
C ALA A 67 15.74 11.33 -4.52
N LYS A 68 15.43 12.64 -4.47
CA LYS A 68 15.59 13.48 -3.26
C LYS A 68 14.70 13.02 -2.10
N LEU A 69 13.44 12.69 -2.38
CA LEU A 69 12.49 12.16 -1.39
C LEU A 69 12.95 10.79 -0.86
N LEU A 70 13.45 9.92 -1.74
CA LEU A 70 13.97 8.61 -1.38
C LEU A 70 15.24 8.73 -0.56
N ALA A 71 16.24 9.54 -0.94
CA ALA A 71 17.51 9.67 -0.21
C ALA A 71 17.37 10.15 1.27
N ALA A 72 16.25 10.77 1.65
CA ALA A 72 15.96 11.09 3.05
C ALA A 72 15.53 9.88 3.89
N ILE A 73 15.29 8.73 3.27
CA ILE A 73 15.21 7.40 3.86
C ILE A 73 16.36 6.56 3.26
N PRO A 74 16.88 5.52 3.94
CA PRO A 74 17.91 4.67 3.33
C PRO A 74 17.23 3.74 2.32
N LEU A 75 17.00 4.25 1.11
CA LEU A 75 16.28 3.57 0.02
C LEU A 75 16.67 4.19 -1.34
N THR A 76 16.99 3.35 -2.31
CA THR A 76 17.39 3.75 -3.67
C THR A 76 16.19 3.81 -4.64
N MET A 77 16.41 4.35 -5.85
CA MET A 77 15.40 4.26 -6.93
C MET A 77 15.09 2.81 -7.32
N GLU A 78 16.10 1.94 -7.30
CA GLU A 78 15.96 0.50 -7.56
C GLU A 78 15.10 -0.18 -6.49
N ASP A 79 15.40 0.06 -5.20
CA ASP A 79 14.58 -0.41 -4.09
C ASP A 79 13.12 0.08 -4.19
N PHE A 80 12.90 1.31 -4.66
CA PHE A 80 11.56 1.88 -4.74
C PHE A 80 10.67 1.16 -5.74
N TYR A 81 11.21 0.85 -6.92
CA TYR A 81 10.51 0.10 -7.97
C TYR A 81 10.52 -1.42 -7.72
N ASN A 82 11.47 -1.93 -6.94
CA ASN A 82 11.42 -3.29 -6.43
C ASN A 82 10.24 -3.44 -5.46
N TRP A 83 9.25 -4.24 -5.85
CA TRP A 83 8.05 -4.46 -5.04
C TRP A 83 8.34 -5.12 -3.69
N ASP A 84 9.43 -5.87 -3.58
CA ASP A 84 9.83 -6.60 -2.38
C ASP A 84 10.68 -5.81 -1.38
N SER A 85 10.96 -4.52 -1.64
CA SER A 85 11.68 -3.64 -0.70
C SER A 85 10.97 -3.37 0.63
N LEU A 86 9.72 -3.83 0.77
CA LEU A 86 8.97 -3.86 2.04
C LEU A 86 9.04 -5.20 2.79
N ARG A 87 9.61 -6.26 2.20
CA ARG A 87 9.76 -7.57 2.87
C ARG A 87 10.78 -7.56 4.01
N GLN A 88 11.73 -6.62 4.01
CA GLN A 88 12.76 -6.53 5.04
C GLN A 88 12.21 -5.92 6.35
N ASP A 89 11.65 -6.83 7.14
CA ASP A 89 11.44 -6.77 8.58
C ASP A 89 10.35 -5.81 9.11
N LYS A 90 9.66 -6.28 10.16
CA LYS A 90 8.49 -5.75 10.90
C LYS A 90 7.11 -6.31 10.52
N SER A 91 6.28 -6.40 11.57
CA SER A 91 4.90 -6.91 11.60
C SER A 91 4.06 -6.46 10.38
N PRO A 92 3.52 -7.40 9.58
CA PRO A 92 2.75 -7.08 8.39
C PRO A 92 1.55 -6.19 8.68
N HIS A 93 1.23 -5.29 7.75
CA HIS A 93 0.09 -4.38 7.90
C HIS A 93 -1.24 -5.14 7.82
N GLN A 94 -1.87 -5.39 8.97
CA GLN A 94 -3.03 -6.29 9.07
C GLN A 94 -4.25 -5.79 8.27
N GLY A 95 -4.52 -4.48 8.24
CA GLY A 95 -5.60 -3.92 7.40
C GLY A 95 -5.41 -4.11 5.89
N GLU A 96 -4.16 -4.08 5.39
CA GLU A 96 -3.84 -4.33 3.98
C GLU A 96 -4.03 -5.82 3.67
N ARG A 97 -3.54 -6.69 4.57
CA ARG A 97 -3.75 -8.14 4.50
C ARG A 97 -5.21 -8.57 4.57
N LEU A 98 -6.07 -7.84 5.29
CA LEU A 98 -7.49 -8.12 5.30
C LEU A 98 -8.04 -8.04 3.88
N PHE A 99 -7.74 -6.98 3.13
CA PHE A 99 -8.19 -6.85 1.75
C PHE A 99 -7.53 -7.82 0.77
N LEU A 100 -6.28 -8.24 0.99
CA LEU A 100 -5.70 -9.37 0.25
C LEU A 100 -6.47 -10.67 0.51
N TYR A 101 -6.75 -11.00 1.77
CA TYR A 101 -7.51 -12.20 2.13
C TYR A 101 -8.91 -12.19 1.52
N LEU A 102 -9.62 -11.04 1.56
CA LEU A 102 -10.93 -10.93 0.94
C LEU A 102 -10.88 -11.18 -0.57
N GLU A 103 -9.85 -10.68 -1.27
CA GLU A 103 -9.67 -10.89 -2.70
C GLU A 103 -9.34 -12.35 -3.04
N GLU A 104 -8.35 -12.94 -2.35
CA GLU A 104 -7.93 -14.34 -2.54
C GLU A 104 -9.08 -15.33 -2.31
N ASN A 105 -9.96 -15.04 -1.35
CA ASN A 105 -11.13 -15.86 -1.02
C ASN A 105 -12.42 -15.40 -1.75
N LYS A 106 -12.32 -14.45 -2.69
CA LYS A 106 -13.44 -13.89 -3.49
C LYS A 106 -14.61 -13.34 -2.64
N LEU A 107 -14.31 -12.89 -1.43
CA LEU A 107 -15.25 -12.32 -0.46
C LEU A 107 -15.56 -10.86 -0.79
N LYS A 108 -16.83 -10.59 -1.14
CA LYS A 108 -17.27 -9.23 -1.48
C LYS A 108 -17.32 -8.34 -0.24
N VAL A 109 -16.55 -7.25 -0.22
CA VAL A 109 -16.45 -6.26 0.88
C VAL A 109 -17.81 -5.88 1.47
N LYS A 110 -18.86 -5.68 0.65
CA LYS A 110 -20.22 -5.38 1.13
C LYS A 110 -20.80 -6.49 2.01
N ARG A 111 -20.70 -7.75 1.58
CA ARG A 111 -21.19 -8.93 2.32
C ARG A 111 -20.41 -9.17 3.61
N VAL A 112 -19.11 -8.86 3.60
CA VAL A 112 -18.24 -8.96 4.77
C VAL A 112 -18.59 -7.88 5.80
N ALA A 113 -18.86 -6.65 5.35
CA ALA A 113 -19.34 -5.59 6.24
C ALA A 113 -20.70 -5.97 6.85
N GLU A 114 -21.63 -6.48 6.03
CA GLU A 114 -22.94 -7.00 6.46
C GLU A 114 -22.79 -8.13 7.51
N SER A 115 -21.92 -9.13 7.30
CA SER A 115 -21.73 -10.24 8.27
C SER A 115 -20.96 -9.84 9.54
N LEU A 116 -20.19 -8.76 9.51
CA LEU A 116 -19.52 -8.16 10.67
C LEU A 116 -20.41 -7.19 11.45
N GLY A 117 -21.61 -6.85 10.95
CA GLY A 117 -22.48 -5.83 11.55
C GLY A 117 -21.92 -4.41 11.48
N VAL A 118 -21.00 -4.14 10.54
CA VAL A 118 -20.39 -2.81 10.35
C VAL A 118 -20.75 -2.22 8.99
N THR A 119 -20.57 -0.91 8.84
CA THR A 119 -20.68 -0.28 7.52
C THR A 119 -19.48 -0.62 6.64
N VAL A 120 -19.69 -0.59 5.32
CA VAL A 120 -18.60 -0.67 4.33
C VAL A 120 -17.54 0.43 4.55
N SER A 121 -17.95 1.58 5.11
CA SER A 121 -17.07 2.67 5.52
C SER A 121 -16.08 2.23 6.60
N GLU A 122 -16.57 1.66 7.70
CA GLU A 122 -15.74 1.21 8.81
C GLU A 122 -14.81 0.08 8.39
N LEU A 123 -15.27 -0.86 7.54
CA LEU A 123 -14.41 -1.91 7.00
C LEU A 123 -13.26 -1.36 6.13
N TYR A 124 -13.47 -0.26 5.39
CA TYR A 124 -12.37 0.45 4.71
C TYR A 124 -11.42 1.18 5.69
N GLU A 125 -11.93 1.64 6.83
CA GLU A 125 -11.10 2.26 7.88
C GLU A 125 -10.24 1.22 8.60
N TRP A 126 -10.76 0.00 8.83
CA TRP A 126 -9.99 -1.15 9.33
C TRP A 126 -8.81 -1.47 8.40
N GLY A 127 -9.04 -1.42 7.08
CA GLY A 127 -7.97 -1.59 6.10
C GLY A 127 -6.85 -0.54 6.16
N GLY A 128 -7.10 0.60 6.81
CA GLY A 128 -6.10 1.63 7.08
C GLY A 128 -5.21 1.35 8.31
N GLN A 129 -5.53 0.35 9.14
CA GLN A 129 -4.88 0.10 10.43
C GLN A 129 -3.69 -0.87 10.32
N GLN A 130 -2.53 -0.49 10.86
CA GLN A 130 -1.32 -1.32 10.90
C GLN A 130 -1.57 -2.65 11.61
N THR A 131 -2.35 -2.61 12.69
CA THR A 131 -2.79 -3.75 13.49
C THR A 131 -4.28 -3.59 13.77
N LEU A 132 -5.04 -4.67 13.58
CA LEU A 132 -6.44 -4.74 13.99
C LEU A 132 -6.51 -5.02 15.49
N SER A 133 -7.53 -4.48 16.17
CA SER A 133 -7.80 -4.78 17.58
C SER A 133 -8.29 -6.21 17.77
N ALA A 134 -8.16 -6.74 18.99
CA ALA A 134 -8.65 -8.07 19.35
C ALA A 134 -10.14 -8.28 19.03
N MET A 135 -10.99 -7.24 19.19
CA MET A 135 -12.41 -7.30 18.84
C MET A 135 -12.63 -7.44 17.33
N GLN A 136 -11.87 -6.71 16.51
CA GLN A 136 -11.96 -6.82 15.04
C GLN A 136 -11.48 -8.19 14.55
N LEU A 137 -10.39 -8.72 15.14
CA LEU A 137 -9.89 -10.05 14.84
C LEU A 137 -10.89 -11.14 15.21
N LEU A 138 -11.51 -11.05 16.39
CA LEU A 138 -12.55 -11.96 16.84
C LEU A 138 -13.78 -11.92 15.91
N ALA A 139 -14.25 -10.72 15.55
CA ALA A 139 -15.37 -10.56 14.62
C ALA A 139 -15.07 -11.17 13.25
N LEU A 140 -13.85 -11.00 12.71
CA LEU A 140 -13.42 -11.65 11.46
C LEU A 140 -13.37 -13.18 11.58
N GLN A 141 -12.86 -13.70 12.70
CA GLN A 141 -12.81 -15.14 12.95
C GLN A 141 -14.23 -15.75 13.04
N THR A 142 -15.16 -15.08 13.71
CA THR A 142 -16.55 -15.55 13.87
C THR A 142 -17.38 -15.39 12.58
N SER A 143 -17.33 -14.22 11.93
CA SER A 143 -18.25 -13.89 10.83
C SER A 143 -17.80 -14.36 9.45
N ILE A 144 -16.50 -14.60 9.23
CA ILE A 144 -15.97 -15.07 7.93
C ILE A 144 -14.98 -16.24 8.04
N GLN A 145 -14.89 -16.90 9.22
CA GLN A 145 -14.03 -18.08 9.46
C GLN A 145 -12.55 -17.84 9.11
N PHE A 146 -12.07 -16.63 9.39
CA PHE A 146 -10.70 -16.20 9.10
C PHE A 146 -9.64 -16.97 9.92
N ASP A 147 -8.52 -17.37 9.29
CA ASP A 147 -7.33 -17.95 9.96
C ASP A 147 -6.44 -16.83 10.54
N PRO A 148 -6.33 -16.64 11.88
CA PRO A 148 -5.51 -15.60 12.49
C PRO A 148 -4.03 -15.63 12.06
N ALA A 149 -3.49 -16.81 11.70
CA ALA A 149 -2.12 -16.93 11.23
C ALA A 149 -1.89 -16.27 9.85
N TYR A 150 -2.93 -16.08 9.04
CA TYR A 150 -2.83 -15.37 7.76
C TYR A 150 -2.31 -13.93 7.94
N PHE A 151 -2.59 -13.25 9.06
CA PHE A 151 -2.04 -11.91 9.30
C PHE A 151 -0.53 -11.90 9.57
N ASN A 152 0.04 -13.02 10.03
CA ASN A 152 1.40 -13.08 10.56
C ASN A 152 2.40 -13.85 9.67
N ARG A 153 1.93 -14.76 8.79
CA ARG A 153 2.80 -15.51 7.85
C ARG A 153 3.42 -14.57 6.79
N PRO A 154 4.74 -14.34 6.69
CA PRO A 154 5.31 -13.62 5.54
C PRO A 154 4.91 -14.33 4.24
N GLN A 155 4.35 -13.59 3.28
CA GLN A 155 3.87 -14.21 2.03
C GLN A 155 5.02 -14.25 1.03
N THR A 156 5.60 -15.44 0.88
CA THR A 156 6.53 -15.76 -0.19
C THR A 156 5.77 -15.81 -1.51
N THR A 157 6.02 -14.83 -2.37
CA THR A 157 5.66 -14.91 -3.79
C THR A 157 6.95 -14.83 -4.60
N GLU A 158 7.17 -15.80 -5.47
CA GLU A 158 8.15 -15.74 -6.56
C GLU A 158 7.36 -15.37 -7.83
N PRO A 159 7.23 -14.07 -8.09
CA PRO A 159 7.63 -13.58 -9.40
C PRO A 159 8.36 -12.24 -9.34
N GLU A 160 8.96 -11.86 -10.47
CA GLU A 160 9.62 -10.57 -10.74
C GLU A 160 8.74 -9.34 -10.43
N ILE A 161 7.41 -9.50 -10.47
CA ILE A 161 6.42 -8.52 -10.00
C ILE A 161 5.62 -9.14 -8.85
N ASN A 162 5.77 -8.60 -7.63
CA ASN A 162 4.90 -8.94 -6.51
C ASN A 162 3.54 -8.23 -6.66
N TRP A 163 2.64 -8.89 -7.40
CA TRP A 163 1.28 -8.42 -7.68
C TRP A 163 0.44 -8.12 -6.43
N LYS A 164 0.78 -8.70 -5.28
CA LYS A 164 0.08 -8.42 -4.01
C LYS A 164 0.41 -7.03 -3.51
N GLU A 165 1.67 -6.62 -3.61
CA GLU A 165 2.10 -5.26 -3.28
C GLU A 165 1.54 -4.22 -4.27
N ALA A 166 1.49 -4.53 -5.56
CA ALA A 166 0.84 -3.68 -6.57
C ALA A 166 -0.68 -3.51 -6.31
N PHE A 167 -1.37 -4.60 -5.92
CA PHE A 167 -2.78 -4.53 -5.50
C PHE A 167 -2.95 -3.65 -4.25
N LEU A 168 -2.05 -3.74 -3.27
CA LEU A 168 -2.12 -2.94 -2.04
C LEU A 168 -1.89 -1.44 -2.27
N ASP A 169 -0.95 -1.08 -3.16
CA ASP A 169 -0.83 0.28 -3.68
C ASP A 169 -2.17 0.75 -4.29
N LYS A 170 -2.76 -0.02 -5.22
CA LYS A 170 -4.04 0.36 -5.85
C LYS A 170 -5.20 0.46 -4.86
N ARG A 171 -5.22 -0.39 -3.83
CA ARG A 171 -6.20 -0.33 -2.74
C ARG A 171 -6.03 0.94 -1.90
N MET A 172 -4.80 1.39 -1.63
CA MET A 172 -4.57 2.64 -0.91
C MET A 172 -5.00 3.87 -1.73
N GLU A 173 -4.76 3.87 -3.05
CA GLU A 173 -5.27 4.89 -3.97
C GLU A 173 -6.80 5.00 -3.88
N LEU A 174 -7.53 3.88 -4.04
CA LEU A 174 -8.99 3.86 -3.94
C LEU A 174 -9.51 4.27 -2.55
N GLN A 175 -8.85 3.84 -1.46
CA GLN A 175 -9.18 4.29 -0.11
C GLN A 175 -8.99 5.80 0.08
N GLN A 176 -8.01 6.41 -0.59
CA GLN A 176 -7.79 7.84 -0.56
C GLN A 176 -8.94 8.58 -1.27
N CYS A 177 -9.29 8.20 -2.50
CA CYS A 177 -10.42 8.78 -3.23
C CYS A 177 -11.74 8.68 -2.44
N HIS A 178 -12.00 7.57 -1.75
CA HIS A 178 -13.19 7.43 -0.89
C HIS A 178 -13.23 8.45 0.28
N ARG A 179 -12.07 8.80 0.87
CA ARG A 179 -11.99 9.79 1.97
C ARG A 179 -12.22 11.20 1.44
N GLU A 180 -11.66 11.53 0.28
CA GLU A 180 -11.86 12.82 -0.39
C GLU A 180 -13.32 13.03 -0.78
N ILE A 181 -13.96 12.04 -1.41
CA ILE A 181 -15.40 12.08 -1.74
C ILE A 181 -16.24 12.29 -0.46
N ARG A 182 -15.91 11.64 0.65
CA ARG A 182 -16.61 11.84 1.94
C ARG A 182 -16.41 13.26 2.48
N SER A 183 -15.19 13.79 2.42
CA SER A 183 -14.86 15.16 2.85
C SER A 183 -15.63 16.20 2.03
N LEU A 184 -15.68 16.04 0.72
CA LEU A 184 -16.43 16.91 -0.19
C LEU A 184 -17.94 16.83 0.08
N LYS A 185 -18.51 15.62 0.21
CA LYS A 185 -19.92 15.44 0.57
C LYS A 185 -20.29 16.12 1.90
N LYS A 186 -19.43 16.05 2.91
CA LYS A 186 -19.66 16.74 4.20
C LYS A 186 -19.65 18.27 4.03
N LYS A 187 -18.76 18.83 3.21
CA LYS A 187 -18.72 20.27 2.93
C LYS A 187 -20.00 20.74 2.22
N LEU A 188 -20.50 19.97 1.26
CA LEU A 188 -21.73 20.24 0.49
C LEU A 188 -23.03 20.06 1.29
N GLN A 189 -22.98 19.59 2.54
CA GLN A 189 -24.13 19.47 3.44
C GLN A 189 -24.14 20.54 4.54
N VAL A 190 -23.13 21.41 4.58
CA VAL A 190 -22.90 22.43 5.63
C VAL A 190 -22.89 23.86 5.04
N GLY A 191 -23.02 23.98 3.71
CA GLY A 191 -23.30 25.23 2.98
C GLY A 191 -24.56 25.07 2.15
#